data_AF-A0A928UH38-F1
#
_entry.id   AF-A0A928UH38-F1
#
_cell.length_a   1.000
_cell.length_b   1.000
_cell.length_c   1.000
_cell.angle_alpha   90.00
_cell.angle_beta   90.00
_cell.angle_gamma   90.00
#
_symmetry.space_group_name_H-M   'P 1'
#
loop_
_entity.id
_entity.type
_entity.pdbx_description
1 polymer ?
#
loop_
_entity_poly.entity_id
_entity_poly.type
_entity_poly.pdbx_seq_one_letter_code
_entity_poly.pdbx_strand_id
1 'polypeptide(L)'
;MGKKSEKTTNKTVYGNTTTTNPYVTSQTTNKGTVSAFNPGTAYDTINNFVNANTEKLLDEYLNPTLNSVTNQSKMNSFMNNLNAQTSQNLENNIINPLSNRNMVRSSQATNMYNNLAQTNASQIAEYANNLLANSQSDTAKMLTNLLLWYMNGYNVLSDTQNQSLVTSQGNATNTQNKTSSGIDSSQMLQLAMQLALQSAGV
;
A
#
# COMPACT_ATOMS: atom_id res chain seq x y z
N MET A 1 -20.85 -36.21 52.80
CA MET A 1 -21.39 -35.15 51.91
C MET A 1 -20.47 -35.06 50.69
N GLY A 2 -20.86 -35.62 49.55
CA GLY A 2 -20.08 -35.53 48.31
C GLY A 2 -20.29 -34.16 47.67
N LYS A 3 -19.20 -33.43 47.38
CA LYS A 3 -19.29 -32.15 46.66
C LYS A 3 -19.71 -32.43 45.22
N LYS A 4 -20.83 -31.83 44.79
CA LYS A 4 -21.27 -31.85 43.39
C LYS A 4 -20.20 -31.15 42.55
N SER A 5 -19.73 -31.80 41.49
CA SER A 5 -18.79 -31.19 40.55
C SER A 5 -19.58 -30.42 39.50
N GLU A 6 -19.51 -29.08 39.54
CA GLU A 6 -20.09 -28.22 38.52
C GLU A 6 -19.07 -28.00 37.40
N LYS A 7 -19.44 -28.36 36.15
CA LYS A 7 -18.64 -28.01 34.97
C LYS A 7 -19.25 -26.76 34.34
N THR A 8 -18.50 -25.66 34.38
CA THR A 8 -18.89 -24.41 33.71
C THR A 8 -18.18 -24.34 32.36
N THR A 9 -18.94 -24.21 31.28
CA THR A 9 -18.40 -23.95 29.94
C THR A 9 -18.84 -22.56 29.50
N ASN A 10 -17.87 -21.68 29.26
CA ASN A 10 -18.10 -20.32 28.77
C ASN A 10 -17.90 -20.30 27.25
N LYS A 11 -18.92 -19.86 26.51
CA LYS A 11 -18.81 -19.62 25.06
C LYS A 11 -19.03 -18.13 24.79
N THR A 12 -18.01 -17.48 24.23
CA THR A 12 -18.12 -16.11 23.71
C THR A 12 -18.31 -16.18 22.21
N VAL A 13 -19.30 -15.47 21.70
CA VAL A 13 -19.53 -15.28 20.27
C VAL A 13 -19.41 -13.80 19.95
N TYR A 14 -18.42 -13.43 19.16
CA TYR A 14 -18.22 -12.05 18.72
C TYR A 14 -19.39 -11.54 17.88
N GLY A 15 -19.80 -10.28 18.11
CA GLY A 15 -20.87 -9.64 17.35
C GLY A 15 -20.36 -9.15 15.98
N ASN A 16 -21.12 -9.39 14.91
CA ASN A 16 -20.74 -8.92 13.58
C ASN A 16 -20.65 -7.38 13.56
N THR A 17 -19.51 -6.84 13.14
CA THR A 17 -19.27 -5.39 13.14
C THR A 17 -18.57 -4.96 11.87
N THR A 18 -19.01 -3.84 11.30
CA THR A 18 -18.33 -3.14 10.20
C THR A 18 -17.85 -1.79 10.70
N THR A 19 -16.57 -1.49 10.48
CA THR A 19 -15.95 -0.21 10.80
C THR A 19 -15.31 0.34 9.54
N THR A 20 -15.65 1.57 9.20
CA THR A 20 -15.19 2.21 7.96
C THR A 20 -14.67 3.60 8.28
N ASN A 21 -13.56 3.96 7.65
CA ASN A 21 -13.10 5.33 7.50
C ASN A 21 -12.97 5.64 5.98
N PRO A 22 -12.59 6.86 5.58
CA PRO A 22 -12.47 7.20 4.15
C PRO A 22 -11.54 6.28 3.36
N TYR A 23 -10.56 5.66 4.01
CA TYR A 23 -9.49 4.88 3.40
C TYR A 23 -9.60 3.37 3.53
N VAL A 24 -10.26 2.86 4.57
CA VAL A 24 -10.27 1.43 4.93
C VAL A 24 -11.66 1.03 5.42
N THR A 25 -12.06 -0.19 5.05
CA THR A 25 -13.21 -0.88 5.62
C THR A 25 -12.75 -2.17 6.30
N SER A 26 -13.19 -2.39 7.54
CA SER A 26 -12.90 -3.56 8.36
C SER A 26 -14.19 -4.23 8.80
N GLN A 27 -14.26 -5.55 8.64
CA GLN A 27 -15.39 -6.37 9.04
C GLN A 27 -14.92 -7.44 10.03
N THR A 28 -15.48 -7.44 11.23
CA THR A 28 -15.23 -8.45 12.25
C THR A 28 -16.43 -9.37 12.40
N THR A 29 -16.16 -10.67 12.41
CA THR A 29 -17.14 -11.73 12.72
C THR A 29 -16.53 -12.67 13.75
N ASN A 30 -17.30 -13.66 14.20
CA ASN A 30 -16.77 -14.73 15.04
C ASN A 30 -15.68 -15.60 14.38
N LYS A 31 -15.36 -15.38 13.10
CA LYS A 31 -14.26 -16.03 12.37
C LYS A 31 -13.00 -15.18 12.27
N GLY A 32 -13.01 -13.94 12.78
CA GLY A 32 -11.90 -12.99 12.72
C GLY A 32 -12.27 -11.67 12.03
N THR A 33 -11.26 -10.82 11.87
CA THR A 33 -11.39 -9.49 11.24
C THR A 33 -10.68 -9.45 9.90
N VAL A 34 -11.39 -8.99 8.88
CA VAL A 34 -10.85 -8.74 7.53
C VAL A 34 -10.91 -7.25 7.25
N SER A 35 -9.81 -6.70 6.75
CA SER A 35 -9.66 -5.27 6.45
C SER A 35 -9.11 -5.08 5.04
N ALA A 36 -9.62 -4.08 4.34
CA ALA A 36 -9.16 -3.73 3.00
C ALA A 36 -9.17 -2.21 2.81
N PHE A 37 -8.25 -1.71 2.01
CA PHE A 37 -8.33 -0.33 1.54
C PHE A 37 -9.58 -0.14 0.67
N ASN A 38 -10.21 1.01 0.79
CA ASN A 38 -11.33 1.39 -0.05
C ASN A 38 -10.79 1.69 -1.47
N PRO A 39 -11.41 1.16 -2.53
CA PRO A 39 -10.93 1.35 -3.90
C PRO A 39 -10.79 2.82 -4.31
N GLY A 40 -9.71 3.15 -5.00
CA GLY A 40 -9.46 4.49 -5.54
C GLY A 40 -9.00 5.51 -4.51
N THR A 41 -8.79 5.11 -3.27
CA THR A 41 -8.21 6.00 -2.25
C THR A 41 -6.69 6.14 -2.42
N ALA A 42 -6.12 7.14 -1.76
CA ALA A 42 -4.68 7.39 -1.81
C ALA A 42 -3.89 6.16 -1.32
N TYR A 43 -4.28 5.54 -0.21
CA TYR A 43 -3.59 4.36 0.31
C TYR A 43 -3.82 3.11 -0.55
N ASP A 44 -5.00 2.92 -1.13
CA ASP A 44 -5.23 1.87 -2.13
C ASP A 44 -4.30 2.03 -3.35
N THR A 45 -4.23 3.25 -3.88
CA THR A 45 -3.39 3.58 -5.04
C THR A 45 -1.92 3.34 -4.74
N ILE A 46 -1.42 3.82 -3.60
CA ILE A 46 -0.02 3.65 -3.19
C ILE A 46 0.29 2.18 -2.94
N ASN A 47 -0.59 1.45 -2.25
CA ASN A 47 -0.43 0.01 -2.03
C ASN A 47 -0.33 -0.76 -3.36
N ASN A 48 -1.24 -0.50 -4.29
CA ASN A 48 -1.25 -1.16 -5.60
C ASN A 48 0.00 -0.79 -6.42
N PHE A 49 0.42 0.48 -6.39
CA PHE A 49 1.62 0.93 -7.08
C PHE A 49 2.89 0.27 -6.52
N VAL A 50 3.07 0.30 -5.19
CA VAL A 50 4.24 -0.29 -4.51
C VAL A 50 4.30 -1.79 -4.79
N ASN A 51 3.19 -2.52 -4.63
CA ASN A 51 3.16 -3.97 -4.85
C ASN A 51 3.44 -4.33 -6.32
N ALA A 52 3.05 -3.49 -7.28
CA ALA A 52 3.29 -3.74 -8.69
C ALA A 52 4.69 -3.31 -9.19
N ASN A 53 5.37 -2.39 -8.50
CA ASN A 53 6.55 -1.71 -9.06
C ASN A 53 7.81 -1.74 -8.17
N THR A 54 7.75 -2.18 -6.91
CA THR A 54 8.91 -2.17 -6.00
C THR A 54 10.13 -2.88 -6.60
N GLU A 55 9.95 -4.02 -7.26
CA GLU A 55 11.06 -4.73 -7.90
C GLU A 55 11.78 -3.88 -8.95
N LYS A 56 11.02 -3.20 -9.82
CA LYS A 56 11.59 -2.32 -10.86
C LYS A 56 12.30 -1.11 -10.25
N LEU A 57 11.75 -0.56 -9.18
CA LEU A 57 12.36 0.58 -8.48
C LEU A 57 13.64 0.20 -7.75
N LEU A 58 13.69 -1.01 -7.18
CA LEU A 58 14.90 -1.55 -6.56
C LEU A 58 15.96 -1.86 -7.61
N ASP A 59 15.57 -2.42 -8.76
CA ASP A 59 16.50 -2.65 -9.86
C ASP A 59 17.08 -1.33 -10.40
N GLU A 60 16.25 -0.30 -10.60
CA GLU A 60 16.73 1.03 -11.00
C GLU A 60 17.65 1.68 -9.96
N TYR A 61 17.41 1.44 -8.67
CA TYR A 61 18.27 1.91 -7.59
C TYR A 61 19.65 1.21 -7.59
N LEU A 62 19.66 -0.12 -7.79
CA LEU A 62 20.88 -0.93 -7.78
C LEU A 62 21.67 -0.80 -9.09
N ASN A 63 20.97 -0.63 -10.21
CA ASN A 63 21.52 -0.59 -11.56
C ASN A 63 21.04 0.67 -12.32
N PRO A 64 21.52 1.88 -11.95
CA PRO A 64 21.13 3.11 -12.63
C PRO A 64 21.45 3.07 -14.13
N THR A 65 20.48 3.42 -14.97
CA THR A 65 20.63 3.44 -16.42
C THR A 65 19.81 4.55 -17.05
N LEU A 66 20.31 5.14 -18.14
CA LEU A 66 19.56 6.13 -18.92
C LEU A 66 18.29 5.55 -19.53
N ASN A 67 18.25 4.23 -19.70
CA ASN A 67 17.13 3.53 -20.31
C ASN A 67 15.97 3.27 -19.33
N SER A 68 16.12 3.60 -18.04
CA SER A 68 15.00 3.46 -17.10
C SER A 68 13.85 4.38 -17.51
N VAL A 69 12.61 4.01 -17.17
CA VAL A 69 11.43 4.82 -17.50
C VAL A 69 11.58 6.24 -16.92
N THR A 70 12.08 6.35 -15.68
CA THR A 70 12.29 7.62 -14.99
C THR A 70 13.33 8.49 -15.68
N ASN A 71 14.49 7.91 -16.02
CA ASN A 71 15.58 8.66 -16.66
C ASN A 71 15.25 9.01 -18.12
N GLN A 72 14.59 8.13 -18.86
CA GLN A 72 14.09 8.46 -20.20
C GLN A 72 13.07 9.60 -20.16
N SER A 73 12.16 9.60 -19.19
CA SER A 73 11.19 10.69 -19.04
C SER A 73 11.90 12.03 -18.78
N LYS A 74 12.86 12.06 -17.86
CA LYS A 74 13.69 13.25 -17.57
C LYS A 74 14.50 13.70 -18.80
N MET A 75 15.12 12.76 -19.51
CA MET A 75 15.88 13.01 -20.73
C MET A 75 14.99 13.60 -21.84
N ASN A 76 13.80 13.03 -22.05
CA ASN A 76 12.86 13.53 -23.06
C ASN A 76 12.39 14.95 -22.73
N SER A 77 12.08 15.24 -21.46
CA SER A 77 11.75 16.59 -21.03
C SER A 77 12.91 17.56 -21.25
N PHE A 78 14.15 17.17 -20.95
CA PHE A 78 15.33 17.98 -21.22
C PHE A 78 15.51 18.24 -22.72
N MET A 79 15.46 17.19 -23.56
CA MET A 79 15.61 17.29 -25.01
C MET A 79 14.55 18.19 -25.64
N ASN A 80 13.30 18.12 -25.18
CA ASN A 80 12.24 18.99 -25.66
C ASN A 80 12.52 20.47 -25.36
N ASN A 81 13.01 20.78 -24.15
CA ASN A 81 13.40 22.14 -23.78
C ASN A 81 14.61 22.62 -24.58
N LEU A 82 15.64 21.76 -24.72
CA LEU A 82 16.84 22.07 -25.49
C LEU A 82 16.50 22.36 -26.96
N ASN A 83 15.62 21.55 -27.56
CA ASN A 83 15.16 21.76 -28.94
C ASN A 83 14.43 23.10 -29.09
N ALA A 84 13.54 23.45 -28.17
CA ALA A 84 12.84 24.73 -28.20
C ALA A 84 13.82 25.92 -28.11
N GLN A 85 14.79 25.86 -27.19
CA GLN A 85 15.83 26.88 -27.06
C GLN A 85 16.76 26.95 -28.28
N THR A 86 17.10 25.79 -28.85
CA THR A 86 17.92 25.70 -30.05
C THR A 86 17.23 26.37 -31.23
N SER A 87 15.95 26.08 -31.46
CA SER A 87 15.16 26.72 -32.52
C SER A 87 15.11 28.24 -32.36
N GLN A 88 14.86 28.73 -31.15
CA GLN A 88 14.89 30.18 -30.87
C GLN A 88 16.27 30.79 -31.12
N ASN A 89 17.35 30.10 -30.73
CA ASN A 89 18.71 30.58 -30.97
C ASN A 89 19.07 30.57 -32.46
N LEU A 90 18.63 29.57 -33.21
CA LEU A 90 18.78 29.51 -34.66
C LEU A 90 18.08 30.68 -35.34
N GLU A 91 16.83 30.94 -34.99
CA GLU A 91 16.06 32.06 -35.54
C GLU A 91 16.71 33.41 -35.22
N ASN A 92 16.99 33.66 -33.94
CA ASN A 92 17.42 34.98 -33.49
C ASN A 92 18.88 35.30 -33.76
N ASN A 93 19.78 34.32 -33.63
CA ASN A 93 21.23 34.55 -33.69
C ASN A 93 21.85 34.15 -35.04
N ILE A 94 21.21 33.27 -35.80
CA ILE A 94 21.72 32.81 -37.09
C ILE A 94 20.85 33.33 -38.23
N ILE A 95 19.57 32.96 -38.28
CA ILE A 95 18.70 33.21 -39.44
C ILE A 95 18.41 34.71 -39.59
N ASN A 96 17.90 35.38 -38.56
CA ASN A 96 17.55 36.80 -38.64
C ASN A 96 18.76 37.68 -39.01
N PRO A 97 19.95 37.55 -38.39
CA PRO A 97 21.10 38.36 -38.73
C PRO A 97 21.71 38.06 -40.10
N LEU A 98 21.59 36.81 -40.60
CA LEU A 98 22.06 36.46 -41.95
C LEU A 98 21.06 36.89 -43.02
N SER A 99 19.76 36.78 -42.75
CA SER A 99 18.69 37.26 -43.63
C SER A 99 18.78 38.78 -43.82
N ASN A 100 18.92 39.54 -42.74
CA ASN A 100 19.09 41.00 -42.79
C ASN A 100 20.32 41.45 -43.60
N ARG A 101 21.30 40.56 -43.81
CA ARG A 101 22.53 40.84 -44.56
C ARG A 101 22.56 40.14 -45.93
N ASN A 102 21.50 39.45 -46.37
CA ASN A 102 21.49 38.59 -47.56
C ASN A 102 22.61 37.51 -47.59
N MET A 103 23.09 37.08 -46.42
CA MET A 103 24.24 36.18 -46.28
C MET A 103 23.88 34.77 -45.79
N VAL A 104 22.70 34.26 -46.17
CA VAL A 104 22.14 32.98 -45.66
C VAL A 104 23.05 31.76 -45.85
N ARG A 105 24.12 31.85 -46.67
CA ARG A 105 25.03 30.73 -47.02
C ARG A 105 26.52 31.02 -46.84
N SER A 106 26.92 32.00 -46.03
CA SER A 106 28.35 32.28 -45.81
C SER A 106 29.00 31.24 -44.88
N SER A 107 30.32 31.04 -44.99
CA SER A 107 31.11 30.15 -44.11
C SER A 107 30.95 30.45 -42.62
N GLN A 108 30.55 31.68 -42.27
CA GLN A 108 30.25 32.09 -40.89
C GLN A 108 28.98 31.42 -40.37
N ALA A 109 27.96 31.25 -41.22
CA ALA A 109 26.74 30.53 -40.87
C ALA A 109 27.06 29.07 -40.54
N THR A 110 27.84 28.40 -41.38
CA THR A 110 28.29 27.02 -41.16
C THR A 110 29.04 26.85 -39.85
N ASN A 111 29.94 27.78 -39.50
CA ASN A 111 30.65 27.75 -38.22
C ASN A 111 29.70 27.94 -37.03
N MET A 112 28.71 28.82 -37.13
CA MET A 112 27.69 29.00 -36.08
C MET A 112 26.82 27.75 -35.90
N TYR A 113 26.37 27.11 -36.99
CA TYR A 113 25.64 25.84 -36.93
C TYR A 113 26.47 24.73 -36.28
N ASN A 114 27.74 24.59 -36.68
CA ASN A 114 28.64 23.59 -36.10
C ASN A 114 28.88 23.84 -34.60
N ASN A 115 29.06 25.10 -34.20
CA ASN A 115 29.24 25.47 -32.79
C ASN A 115 27.99 25.19 -31.96
N LEU A 116 26.79 25.47 -32.48
CA LEU A 116 25.52 25.17 -31.82
C LEU A 116 25.31 23.66 -31.69
N ALA A 117 25.56 22.90 -32.76
CA ALA A 117 25.47 21.44 -32.73
C ALA A 117 26.42 20.83 -31.70
N GLN A 118 27.67 21.33 -31.64
CA GLN A 118 28.65 20.89 -30.65
C GLN A 118 28.24 21.27 -29.22
N THR A 119 27.72 22.48 -29.02
CA THR A 119 27.19 22.93 -27.72
C THR A 119 26.05 22.05 -27.25
N ASN A 120 25.08 21.75 -28.11
CA ASN A 120 23.97 20.86 -27.79
C ASN A 120 24.46 19.46 -27.46
N ALA A 121 25.39 18.90 -28.24
CA ALA A 121 25.96 17.59 -27.97
C ALA A 121 26.64 17.54 -26.58
N SER A 122 27.41 18.57 -26.22
CA SER A 122 28.01 18.69 -24.88
C SER A 122 26.96 18.78 -23.78
N GLN A 123 25.94 19.62 -23.93
CA GLN A 123 24.87 19.76 -22.94
C GLN A 123 24.09 18.46 -22.73
N ILE A 124 23.82 17.71 -23.80
CA ILE A 124 23.16 16.40 -23.71
C ILE A 124 24.06 15.40 -22.96
N ALA A 125 25.36 15.35 -23.29
CA ALA A 125 26.30 14.47 -22.62
C ALA A 125 26.45 14.80 -21.12
N GLU A 126 26.56 16.09 -20.78
CA GLU A 126 26.62 16.56 -19.40
C GLU A 126 25.33 16.22 -18.64
N TYR A 127 24.17 16.46 -19.25
CA TYR A 127 22.88 16.12 -18.64
C TYR A 127 22.75 14.61 -18.42
N ALA A 128 23.15 13.78 -19.39
CA ALA A 128 23.15 12.33 -19.26
C ALA A 128 24.03 11.84 -18.10
N ASN A 129 25.25 12.39 -17.99
CA ASN A 129 26.16 12.07 -16.89
C ASN A 129 25.61 12.50 -15.54
N ASN A 130 25.05 13.71 -15.46
CA ASN A 130 24.40 14.21 -14.24
C ASN A 130 23.19 13.35 -13.86
N LEU A 131 22.40 12.92 -14.83
CA LEU A 131 21.23 12.09 -14.61
C LEU A 131 21.64 10.73 -14.04
N LEU A 132 22.66 10.06 -14.59
CA LEU A 132 23.19 8.81 -14.07
C LEU A 132 23.78 8.98 -12.65
N ALA A 133 24.59 10.02 -12.44
CA ALA A 133 25.21 10.29 -11.16
C ALA A 133 24.18 10.53 -10.04
N ASN A 134 23.04 11.14 -10.37
CA ASN A 134 21.98 11.44 -9.40
C ASN A 134 20.86 10.39 -9.36
N SER A 135 20.74 9.53 -10.37
CA SER A 135 19.62 8.59 -10.51
C SER A 135 19.45 7.69 -9.29
N GLN A 136 20.54 7.16 -8.74
CA GLN A 136 20.48 6.34 -7.52
C GLN A 136 19.91 7.13 -6.33
N SER A 137 20.38 8.36 -6.10
CA SER A 137 19.87 9.24 -5.03
C SER A 137 18.40 9.61 -5.22
N ASP A 138 18.01 9.93 -6.46
CA ASP A 138 16.63 10.30 -6.79
C ASP A 138 15.68 9.11 -6.58
N THR A 139 16.07 7.91 -7.02
CA THR A 139 15.30 6.69 -6.82
C THR A 139 15.21 6.34 -5.33
N ALA A 140 16.27 6.53 -4.55
CA ALA A 140 16.25 6.33 -3.10
C ALA A 140 15.25 7.25 -2.38
N LYS A 141 15.22 8.53 -2.74
CA LYS A 141 14.25 9.50 -2.19
C LYS A 141 12.83 9.10 -2.53
N MET A 142 12.59 8.67 -3.77
CA MET A 142 11.26 8.19 -4.19
C MET A 142 10.85 6.94 -3.42
N LEU A 143 11.73 5.93 -3.32
CA LEU A 143 11.49 4.71 -2.54
C LEU A 143 11.19 5.03 -1.08
N THR A 144 11.94 5.93 -0.47
CA THR A 144 11.73 6.36 0.93
C THR A 144 10.35 6.98 1.11
N ASN A 145 9.95 7.90 0.22
CA ASN A 145 8.63 8.52 0.28
C ASN A 145 7.52 7.50 0.07
N LEU A 146 7.65 6.60 -0.92
CA LEU A 146 6.67 5.56 -1.19
C LEU A 146 6.50 4.61 0.00
N LEU A 147 7.62 4.18 0.61
CA LEU A 147 7.60 3.29 1.76
C LEU A 147 6.96 3.97 2.98
N LEU A 148 7.24 5.25 3.22
CA LEU A 148 6.61 6.02 4.29
C LEU A 148 5.09 6.05 4.14
N TRP A 149 4.58 6.36 2.94
CA TRP A 149 3.14 6.37 2.67
C TRP A 149 2.51 4.98 2.73
N TYR A 150 3.22 3.97 2.24
CA TYR A 150 2.80 2.57 2.34
C TYR A 150 2.62 2.16 3.80
N MET A 151 3.62 2.42 4.65
CA MET A 151 3.55 2.13 6.09
C MET A 151 2.42 2.90 6.79
N ASN A 152 2.24 4.18 6.46
CA ASN A 152 1.13 4.98 6.99
C ASN A 152 -0.23 4.37 6.63
N GLY A 153 -0.39 3.86 5.40
CA GLY A 153 -1.59 3.13 4.99
C GLY A 153 -1.85 1.90 5.85
N TYR A 154 -0.80 1.10 6.12
CA TYR A 154 -0.91 -0.07 7.00
C TYR A 154 -1.24 0.29 8.45
N ASN A 155 -0.74 1.40 8.97
CA ASN A 155 -1.12 1.89 10.30
C ASN A 155 -2.62 2.21 10.35
N VAL A 156 -3.14 2.96 9.37
CA VAL A 156 -4.58 3.27 9.28
C VAL A 156 -5.42 1.99 9.14
N LEU A 157 -4.94 1.01 8.37
CA LEU A 157 -5.60 -0.28 8.20
C LEU A 157 -5.65 -1.05 9.52
N SER A 158 -4.51 -1.14 10.22
CA SER A 158 -4.39 -1.79 11.52
C SER A 158 -5.26 -1.13 12.58
N ASP A 159 -5.31 0.20 12.64
CA ASP A 159 -6.14 0.95 13.59
C ASP A 159 -7.63 0.69 13.34
N THR A 160 -8.05 0.70 12.07
CA THR A 160 -9.45 0.41 11.69
C THR A 160 -9.82 -1.04 12.00
N GLN A 161 -8.87 -1.96 11.77
CA GLN A 161 -9.01 -3.38 12.11
C GLN A 161 -9.20 -3.56 13.62
N ASN A 162 -8.34 -2.94 14.42
CA ASN A 162 -8.40 -2.99 15.87
C ASN A 162 -9.70 -2.38 16.40
N GLN A 163 -10.13 -1.24 15.86
CA GLN A 163 -11.40 -0.62 16.22
C GLN A 163 -12.60 -1.53 15.92
N SER A 164 -12.59 -2.21 14.78
CA SER A 164 -13.63 -3.19 14.42
C SER A 164 -13.65 -4.36 15.40
N LEU A 165 -12.48 -4.87 15.79
CA LEU A 165 -12.35 -5.97 16.74
C LEU A 165 -12.84 -5.58 18.14
N VAL A 166 -12.44 -4.41 18.65
CA VAL A 166 -12.86 -3.89 19.96
C VAL A 166 -14.38 -3.67 20.00
N THR A 167 -14.94 -3.12 18.93
CA THR A 167 -16.39 -2.91 18.83
C THR A 167 -17.14 -4.25 18.77
N SER A 168 -16.61 -5.24 18.04
CA SER A 168 -17.15 -6.59 17.99
C SER A 168 -17.08 -7.34 19.32
N GLN A 169 -16.00 -7.13 20.08
CA GLN A 169 -15.82 -7.57 21.47
C GLN A 169 -16.88 -6.96 22.39
N GLY A 170 -17.10 -5.64 22.29
CA GLY A 170 -18.16 -4.95 23.05
C GLY A 170 -19.56 -5.47 22.74
N ASN A 171 -19.77 -5.94 21.51
CA ASN A 171 -21.05 -6.51 21.04
C ASN A 171 -21.14 -8.04 21.21
N ALA A 172 -20.20 -8.67 21.92
CA ALA A 172 -20.15 -10.12 22.02
C ALA A 172 -21.23 -10.68 22.96
N THR A 173 -21.80 -11.83 22.58
CA THR A 173 -22.74 -12.58 23.43
C THR A 173 -21.98 -13.64 24.21
N ASN A 174 -22.12 -13.62 25.54
CA ASN A 174 -21.56 -14.63 26.43
C ASN A 174 -22.65 -15.60 26.89
N THR A 175 -22.52 -16.87 26.54
CA THR A 175 -23.40 -17.94 27.04
C THR A 175 -22.65 -18.77 28.06
N GLN A 176 -23.17 -18.82 29.29
CA GLN A 176 -22.69 -19.71 30.34
C GLN A 176 -23.63 -20.91 30.43
N ASN A 177 -23.14 -22.08 30.03
CA ASN A 177 -23.85 -23.33 30.28
C ASN A 177 -23.29 -23.98 31.55
N LYS A 178 -24.14 -24.04 32.57
CA LYS A 178 -23.89 -24.82 33.79
C LYS A 178 -24.55 -26.18 33.62
N THR A 179 -23.76 -27.22 33.42
CA THR A 179 -24.27 -28.60 33.50
C THR A 179 -23.95 -29.15 34.87
N SER A 180 -24.99 -29.24 35.70
CA SER A 180 -24.95 -29.96 36.97
C SER A 180 -25.14 -31.45 36.72
N SER A 181 -24.04 -32.21 36.73
CA SER A 181 -24.10 -33.67 36.76
C SER A 181 -24.35 -34.12 38.19
N GLY A 182 -25.63 -34.28 38.55
CA GLY A 182 -26.03 -34.90 39.80
C GLY A 182 -27.38 -35.57 39.61
N ILE A 183 -27.42 -36.89 39.78
CA ILE A 183 -28.68 -37.59 40.02
C ILE A 183 -29.26 -36.96 41.28
N ASP A 184 -30.47 -36.41 41.19
CA ASP A 184 -31.11 -35.85 42.37
C ASP A 184 -31.31 -37.00 43.37
N SER A 185 -30.73 -36.88 44.56
CA SER A 185 -30.91 -37.85 45.63
C SER A 185 -32.40 -38.05 45.97
N SER A 186 -33.27 -37.09 45.65
CA SER A 186 -34.73 -37.26 45.73
C SER A 186 -35.26 -38.26 44.69
N GLN A 187 -34.72 -38.27 43.47
CA GLN A 187 -35.05 -39.22 42.41
C GLN A 187 -34.51 -40.62 42.70
N MET A 188 -33.31 -40.73 43.29
CA MET A 188 -32.81 -42.02 43.78
C MET A 188 -33.63 -42.55 44.96
N LEU A 189 -34.06 -41.69 45.88
CA LEU A 189 -34.90 -42.10 47.01
C LEU A 189 -36.30 -42.52 46.54
N GLN A 190 -36.88 -41.83 45.55
CA GLN A 190 -38.14 -42.24 44.90
C GLN A 190 -37.99 -43.58 44.18
N LEU A 191 -36.92 -43.78 43.42
CA LEU A 191 -36.66 -45.05 42.74
C LEU A 191 -36.42 -46.19 43.74
N ALA A 192 -35.67 -45.94 44.81
CA ALA A 192 -35.43 -46.91 45.88
C ALA A 192 -36.71 -47.26 46.65
N MET A 193 -37.58 -46.28 46.94
CA MET A 193 -38.90 -46.54 47.52
C MET A 193 -39.77 -47.35 46.57
N GLN A 194 -39.78 -47.04 45.27
CA GLN A 194 -40.59 -47.75 44.29
C GLN A 194 -40.15 -49.20 44.10
N LEU A 195 -38.84 -49.47 44.12
CA LEU A 195 -38.28 -50.83 44.13
C LEU A 195 -38.58 -51.57 45.44
N ALA A 196 -38.47 -50.90 46.60
CA ALA A 196 -38.80 -51.51 47.89
C ALA A 196 -40.28 -51.90 47.97
N LEU A 197 -41.19 -51.05 47.47
CA LEU A 197 -42.62 -51.33 47.37
C LEU A 197 -42.93 -52.48 46.41
N GLN A 198 -42.20 -52.62 45.30
CA GLN A 198 -42.34 -53.78 44.40
C GLN A 198 -41.81 -55.07 45.02
N SER A 199 -40.79 -55.01 45.89
CA SER A 199 -40.26 -56.20 46.59
C SER A 199 -41.08 -56.63 47.80
N ALA A 200 -41.99 -55.78 48.30
CA ALA A 200 -42.82 -56.05 49.47
C ALA A 200 -44.25 -56.51 49.13
N GLY A 201 -44.57 -56.72 47.85
CA GLY A 201 -45.85 -57.23 47.37
C GLY A 201 -45.81 -58.74 47.07
N VAL A 202 -45.91 -59.56 48.11
CA VAL A 202 -46.60 -60.86 48.12
C VAL A 202 -47.66 -60.78 49.20
#